data_AF-V7HLI9-F1
#
_entry.id   AF-V7HLI9-F1
#
_cell.length_a   1.000
_cell.length_b   1.000
_cell.length_c   1.000
_cell.angle_alpha   90.00
_cell.angle_beta   90.00
_cell.angle_gamma   90.00
#
_symmetry.space_group_name_H-M   'P 1'
#
loop_
_entity.id
_entity.type
_entity.pdbx_description
1 polymer ?
#
loop_
_entity_poly.entity_id
_entity_poly.type
_entity_poly.pdbx_seq_one_letter_code
_entity_poly.pdbx_strand_id
1 'polypeptide(L)'
;MTKDATHYVEEFLFRGRREGDPQPTAWHVILGVEGADPLGRAYQPMPIMTSEQAIKAGWDIPDIMMEINAELLAELDAERRKSREAEQERDEALSLAEGVKAVAEATAEKNAQLTVELAAERAKAVGSVRVRDTILG
;
A
#
# COMPACT_ATOMS: atom_id res chain seq x y z
N MET A 1 -43.81 13.38 -20.23
CA MET A 1 -42.64 12.49 -20.13
C MET A 1 -41.39 13.37 -20.10
N THR A 2 -40.98 13.81 -18.93
CA THR A 2 -39.72 14.54 -18.71
C THR A 2 -38.61 13.50 -18.60
N LYS A 3 -37.69 13.50 -19.57
CA LYS A 3 -36.46 12.70 -19.50
C LYS A 3 -35.65 13.18 -18.29
N ASP A 4 -35.28 12.27 -17.41
CA ASP A 4 -34.31 12.49 -16.35
C ASP A 4 -33.04 13.09 -16.95
N ALA A 5 -32.76 14.35 -16.62
CA ALA A 5 -31.46 14.95 -16.89
C ALA A 5 -30.49 14.33 -15.89
N THR A 6 -29.59 13.46 -16.38
CA THR A 6 -28.49 12.94 -15.60
C THR A 6 -27.48 14.07 -15.42
N HIS A 7 -27.55 14.75 -14.28
CA HIS A 7 -26.57 15.75 -13.88
C HIS A 7 -25.35 15.03 -13.32
N TYR A 8 -24.14 15.49 -13.65
CA TYR A 8 -22.91 15.00 -13.06
C TYR A 8 -21.99 16.18 -12.73
N VAL A 9 -21.16 16.01 -11.70
CA VAL A 9 -20.12 16.97 -11.31
C VAL A 9 -18.88 16.68 -12.14
N GLU A 10 -18.36 17.66 -12.89
CA GLU A 10 -17.15 17.49 -13.71
C GLU A 10 -15.87 17.67 -12.92
N GLU A 11 -15.79 18.69 -12.05
CA GLU A 11 -14.56 18.94 -11.29
C GLU A 11 -14.86 19.46 -9.88
N PHE A 12 -14.20 18.83 -8.89
CA PHE A 12 -14.18 19.25 -7.50
C PHE A 12 -12.80 19.82 -7.16
N LEU A 13 -12.68 21.14 -7.04
CA LEU A 13 -11.42 21.81 -6.76
C LEU A 13 -11.30 22.12 -5.26
N PHE A 14 -10.47 21.33 -4.58
CA PHE A 14 -9.97 21.64 -3.26
C PHE A 14 -8.80 22.61 -3.34
N ARG A 15 -8.97 23.83 -2.82
CA ARG A 15 -7.82 24.67 -2.45
C ARG A 15 -7.52 24.44 -0.98
N GLY A 16 -6.55 23.57 -0.71
CA GLY A 16 -5.97 23.41 0.62
C GLY A 16 -5.35 24.72 1.13
N ARG A 17 -5.26 24.85 2.45
CA ARG A 17 -4.64 25.99 3.11
C ARG A 17 -3.12 25.84 3.12
N ARG A 18 -2.38 26.88 2.73
CA ARG A 18 -0.93 26.96 2.93
C ARG A 18 -0.65 27.46 4.36
N GLU A 19 0.41 26.98 4.99
CA GLU A 19 0.78 27.42 6.35
C GLU A 19 0.95 28.95 6.39
N GLY A 20 0.23 29.60 7.32
CA GLY A 20 0.21 31.07 7.46
C GLY A 20 -0.85 31.82 6.66
N ASP A 21 -1.65 31.15 5.82
CA ASP A 21 -2.72 31.81 5.05
C ASP A 21 -3.92 32.18 5.96
N PRO A 22 -4.39 33.44 5.99
CA PRO A 22 -5.54 33.87 6.79
C PRO A 22 -6.90 33.57 6.15
N GLN A 23 -6.94 33.17 4.87
CA GLN A 23 -8.19 32.80 4.19
C GLN A 23 -8.70 31.44 4.71
N PRO A 24 -10.01 31.25 4.89
CA PRO A 24 -10.57 29.94 5.21
C PRO A 24 -10.36 28.98 4.04
N THR A 25 -10.20 27.68 4.35
CA THR A 25 -10.25 26.61 3.34
C THR A 25 -11.54 26.74 2.51
N ALA A 26 -11.42 26.81 1.19
CA ALA A 26 -12.54 27.02 0.29
C ALA A 26 -12.63 25.89 -0.75
N TRP A 27 -13.85 25.41 -0.98
CA TRP A 27 -14.19 24.38 -1.96
C TRP A 27 -14.87 25.07 -3.13
N HIS A 28 -14.48 24.73 -4.36
CA HIS A 28 -15.16 25.19 -5.57
C HIS A 28 -15.71 23.96 -6.29
N VAL A 29 -17.01 23.98 -6.57
CA VAL A 29 -17.64 22.99 -7.46
C VAL A 29 -17.66 23.61 -8.85
N ILE A 30 -16.92 23.02 -9.79
CA ILE A 30 -17.05 23.38 -11.20
C ILE A 30 -18.03 22.38 -11.81
N LEU A 31 -19.24 22.87 -12.08
CA LEU A 31 -20.24 22.17 -12.86
C LEU A 31 -20.02 22.56 -14.34
N GLY A 32 -19.22 21.79 -15.09
CA GLY A 32 -19.19 21.83 -16.56
C GLY A 32 -19.43 20.41 -17.12
N VAL A 33 -19.68 20.20 -18.40
CA VAL A 33 -18.63 20.07 -19.43
C VAL A 33 -19.03 20.82 -20.70
N GLU A 34 -18.06 21.41 -21.41
CA GLU A 34 -18.21 21.61 -22.85
C GLU A 34 -18.29 20.23 -23.54
N GLY A 35 -19.47 19.92 -24.07
CA GLY A 35 -19.70 18.67 -24.78
C GLY A 35 -20.89 18.79 -25.71
N ALA A 36 -21.07 17.76 -26.53
CA ALA A 36 -22.28 17.60 -27.31
C ALA A 36 -23.20 16.58 -26.65
N ASP A 37 -24.51 16.81 -26.65
CA ASP A 37 -25.48 15.76 -26.35
C ASP A 37 -25.33 14.59 -27.36
N PRO A 38 -25.96 13.42 -27.14
CA PRO A 38 -25.91 12.31 -28.10
C PRO A 38 -26.44 12.63 -29.51
N LEU A 39 -27.00 13.83 -29.72
CA LEU A 39 -27.49 14.36 -31.00
C LEU A 39 -26.56 15.45 -31.58
N GLY A 40 -25.38 15.67 -30.99
CA GLY A 40 -24.38 16.62 -31.49
C GLY A 40 -24.60 18.07 -31.06
N ARG A 41 -25.56 18.37 -30.17
CA ARG A 41 -25.85 19.75 -29.74
C ARG A 41 -24.94 20.16 -28.61
N ALA A 42 -24.23 21.28 -28.78
CA ALA A 42 -23.40 21.86 -27.73
C ALA A 42 -24.23 22.12 -26.47
N TYR A 43 -23.72 21.69 -25.31
CA TYR A 43 -24.22 22.18 -24.02
C TYR A 43 -23.99 23.69 -23.94
N GLN A 44 -24.97 24.44 -23.43
CA GLN A 44 -24.69 25.84 -23.09
C GLN A 44 -23.74 25.86 -21.89
N PRO A 45 -22.64 26.64 -21.92
CA PRO A 45 -21.73 26.73 -20.80
C PRO A 45 -22.50 27.24 -19.58
N MET A 46 -22.55 26.42 -18.52
CA MET A 46 -23.10 26.87 -17.25
C MET A 46 -22.09 27.80 -16.57
N PRO A 47 -22.54 28.89 -15.94
CA PRO A 47 -21.64 29.77 -15.23
C PRO A 47 -21.02 29.06 -14.02
N ILE A 48 -19.75 29.35 -13.73
CA ILE A 48 -19.09 28.90 -12.49
C ILE A 48 -19.89 29.46 -11.31
N MET A 49 -20.34 28.58 -10.42
CA MET A 49 -21.11 28.92 -9.24
C MET A 49 -20.34 28.59 -7.97
N THR A 50 -20.45 29.45 -6.95
CA THR A 50 -20.12 29.05 -5.58
C THR A 50 -21.14 28.02 -5.08
N SER A 51 -20.80 27.25 -4.04
CA SER A 51 -21.74 26.31 -3.42
C SER A 51 -23.05 27.00 -3.00
N GLU A 52 -22.98 28.22 -2.48
CA GLU A 52 -24.17 29.01 -2.12
C GLU A 52 -25.03 29.38 -3.33
N GLN A 53 -24.41 29.69 -4.47
CA GLN A 53 -25.13 30.00 -5.71
C GLN A 53 -25.80 28.75 -6.29
N ALA A 54 -25.13 27.61 -6.24
CA ALA A 54 -25.70 26.34 -6.70
C ALA A 54 -26.86 25.90 -5.80
N ILE A 55 -26.75 26.01 -4.47
CA ILE A 55 -27.88 25.76 -3.55
C ILE A 55 -29.06 26.68 -3.87
N LYS A 56 -28.81 27.97 -4.08
CA LYS A 56 -29.86 28.93 -4.48
C LYS A 56 -30.47 28.62 -5.84
N ALA A 57 -29.73 27.98 -6.73
CA ALA A 57 -30.19 27.50 -8.03
C ALA A 57 -30.92 26.13 -7.95
N GLY A 58 -31.11 25.58 -6.75
CA GLY A 58 -31.86 24.34 -6.52
C GLY A 58 -31.03 23.07 -6.58
N TRP A 59 -29.70 23.18 -6.55
CA TRP A 59 -28.81 22.02 -6.52
C TRP A 59 -28.64 21.52 -5.10
N ASP A 60 -28.73 20.21 -4.92
CA ASP A 60 -28.53 19.56 -3.61
C ASP A 60 -27.03 19.35 -3.31
N ILE A 61 -26.31 20.47 -3.19
CA ILE A 61 -24.88 20.45 -2.89
C ILE A 61 -24.56 19.70 -1.59
N PRO A 62 -25.33 19.83 -0.49
CA PRO A 62 -25.10 19.04 0.72
C PRO A 62 -25.11 17.53 0.48
N ASP A 63 -26.09 17.01 -0.26
CA ASP A 63 -26.19 15.57 -0.54
C ASP A 63 -25.06 15.08 -1.46
N ILE A 64 -24.74 15.84 -2.51
CA ILE A 64 -23.60 15.55 -3.40
C ILE A 64 -22.29 15.47 -2.60
N MET A 65 -22.08 16.41 -1.68
CA MET A 65 -20.90 16.43 -0.83
C MET A 65 -20.85 15.25 0.14
N MET A 66 -22.00 14.82 0.65
CA MET A 66 -22.10 13.65 1.52
C MET A 66 -21.71 12.38 0.77
N GLU A 67 -22.19 12.20 -0.46
CA GLU A 67 -21.85 11.06 -1.31
C GLU A 67 -20.35 11.00 -1.63
N ILE A 68 -19.77 12.11 -2.11
CA ILE A 68 -18.33 12.20 -2.40
C ILE A 68 -17.50 11.88 -1.16
N ASN A 69 -17.85 12.45 -0.01
CA ASN A 69 -17.14 12.20 1.24
C ASN A 69 -17.24 10.72 1.65
N ALA A 70 -18.40 10.08 1.46
CA ALA A 70 -18.57 8.67 1.79
C ALA A 70 -17.70 7.77 0.90
N GLU A 71 -17.65 8.04 -0.40
CA GLU A 71 -16.82 7.30 -1.35
C GLU A 71 -15.32 7.47 -1.04
N LEU A 72 -14.86 8.70 -0.85
CA LEU A 72 -13.46 8.99 -0.52
C LEU A 72 -13.03 8.35 0.80
N LEU A 73 -13.91 8.34 1.81
CA LEU A 73 -13.64 7.65 3.08
C LEU A 73 -13.54 6.14 2.88
N ALA A 74 -14.40 5.55 2.06
CA ALA A 74 -14.35 4.13 1.73
C ALA A 74 -13.06 3.75 0.98
N GLU A 75 -12.62 4.59 0.04
CA GLU A 75 -11.35 4.41 -0.68
C GLU A 75 -10.15 4.53 0.27
N LEU A 76 -10.14 5.54 1.14
CA LEU A 76 -9.10 5.74 2.14
C LEU A 76 -8.98 4.54 3.07
N ASP A 77 -10.11 3.98 3.52
CA ASP A 77 -10.13 2.81 4.38
C ASP A 77 -9.68 1.54 3.64
N ALA A 78 -10.02 1.40 2.35
CA ALA A 78 -9.50 0.33 1.51
C ALA A 78 -7.98 0.42 1.36
N GLU A 79 -7.44 1.61 1.12
CA GLU A 79 -6.00 1.83 0.96
C GLU A 79 -5.25 1.58 2.28
N ARG A 80 -5.82 2.01 3.40
CA ARG A 80 -5.28 1.70 4.74
C ARG A 80 -5.24 0.19 5.02
N ARG A 81 -6.21 -0.59 4.52
CA ARG A 81 -6.16 -2.06 4.64
C ARG A 81 -5.01 -2.64 3.84
N LYS A 82 -4.87 -2.26 2.56
CA LYS A 82 -3.74 -2.71 1.72
C LYS A 82 -2.39 -2.37 2.35
N SER A 83 -2.25 -1.17 2.91
CA SER A 83 -1.02 -0.75 3.58
C SER A 83 -0.69 -1.65 4.78
N ARG A 84 -1.68 -1.99 5.61
CA ARG A 84 -1.47 -2.89 6.75
C ARG A 84 -1.17 -4.32 6.32
N GLU A 85 -1.82 -4.81 5.28
CA GLU A 85 -1.54 -6.13 4.70
C GLU A 85 -0.10 -6.19 4.17
N ALA A 86 0.34 -5.17 3.45
CA ALA A 86 1.72 -5.08 2.95
C ALA A 86 2.75 -4.97 4.09
N GLU A 87 2.45 -4.24 5.16
CA GLU A 87 3.30 -4.20 6.36
C GLU A 87 3.40 -5.58 7.02
N GLN A 88 2.28 -6.29 7.14
CA GLN A 88 2.25 -7.65 7.69
C GLN A 88 3.06 -8.63 6.83
N GLU A 89 2.89 -8.61 5.51
CA GLU A 89 3.67 -9.45 4.58
C GLU A 89 5.17 -9.18 4.70
N ARG A 90 5.56 -7.91 4.80
CA ARG A 90 6.97 -7.52 5.00
C ARG A 90 7.51 -8.07 6.32
N ASP A 91 6.76 -7.94 7.40
CA ASP A 91 7.20 -8.36 8.73
C ASP A 91 7.30 -9.89 8.82
N GLU A 92 6.37 -10.62 8.18
CA GLU A 92 6.44 -12.08 8.04
C GLU A 92 7.67 -12.51 7.22
N ALA A 93 7.97 -11.81 6.11
CA ALA A 93 9.16 -12.09 5.29
C ALA A 93 10.47 -11.83 6.06
N LEU A 94 10.53 -10.78 6.86
CA LEU A 94 11.69 -10.49 7.72
C LEU A 94 11.88 -11.58 8.77
N SER A 95 10.81 -12.02 9.42
CA SER A 95 10.87 -13.11 10.41
C SER A 95 11.35 -14.42 9.79
N LEU A 96 10.86 -14.77 8.59
CA LEU A 96 11.33 -15.93 7.85
C LEU A 96 12.81 -15.83 7.49
N ALA A 97 13.27 -14.66 7.02
CA ALA A 97 14.67 -14.45 6.67
C ALA A 97 15.59 -14.59 7.88
N GLU A 98 15.20 -14.07 9.04
CA GLU A 98 15.91 -14.23 10.30
C GLU A 98 15.98 -15.71 10.73
N GLY A 99 14.87 -16.44 10.62
CA GLY A 99 14.82 -17.88 10.90
C GLY A 99 15.75 -18.69 9.99
N VAL A 100 15.75 -18.40 8.68
CA VAL A 100 16.65 -19.05 7.71
C VAL A 100 18.10 -18.78 8.04
N LYS A 101 18.44 -17.53 8.41
CA LYS A 101 19.80 -17.16 8.81
C LYS A 101 20.25 -17.94 10.05
N ALA A 102 19.41 -18.02 11.09
CA ALA A 102 19.71 -18.77 12.30
C ALA A 102 19.93 -20.27 12.03
N VAL A 103 19.10 -20.87 11.16
CA VAL A 103 19.27 -22.29 10.76
C VAL A 103 20.57 -22.49 9.99
N ALA A 104 20.93 -21.57 9.08
CA ALA A 104 22.18 -21.64 8.33
C ALA A 104 23.40 -21.56 9.26
N GLU A 105 23.38 -20.64 10.23
CA GLU A 105 24.44 -20.48 11.24
C GLU A 105 24.58 -21.74 12.12
N ALA A 106 23.47 -22.26 12.66
CA ALA A 106 23.48 -23.49 13.46
C ALA A 106 23.96 -24.72 12.66
N THR A 107 23.61 -24.79 11.37
CA THR A 107 24.06 -25.86 10.47
C THR A 107 25.57 -25.75 10.20
N ALA A 108 26.08 -24.54 9.98
CA ALA A 108 27.51 -24.30 9.80
C ALA A 108 28.30 -24.68 11.05
N GLU A 109 27.80 -24.32 12.24
CA GLU A 109 28.43 -24.68 13.51
C GLU A 109 28.45 -26.19 13.75
N LYS A 110 27.32 -26.87 13.51
CA LYS A 110 27.23 -28.34 13.63
C LYS A 110 28.18 -29.04 12.67
N ASN A 111 28.29 -28.58 11.43
CA ASN A 111 29.21 -29.14 10.45
C ASN A 111 30.68 -28.93 10.85
N ALA A 112 31.01 -27.78 11.43
CA ALA A 112 32.35 -27.52 11.97
C ALA A 112 32.69 -28.48 13.12
N GLN A 113 31.76 -28.69 14.06
CA GLN A 113 31.93 -29.66 15.16
C GLN A 113 32.14 -31.09 14.65
N LEU A 114 31.27 -31.55 13.72
CA LEU A 114 31.40 -32.88 13.11
C LEU A 114 32.74 -33.05 12.39
N THR A 115 33.25 -32.00 11.73
CA THR A 115 34.55 -32.04 11.05
C THR A 115 35.70 -32.24 12.04
N VAL A 116 35.64 -31.57 13.19
CA VAL A 116 36.63 -31.72 14.26
C VAL A 116 36.56 -33.11 14.89
N GLU A 117 35.35 -33.62 15.16
CA GLU A 117 35.15 -34.98 15.70
C GLU A 117 35.69 -36.05 14.74
N LEU A 118 35.35 -35.96 13.44
CA LEU A 118 35.85 -36.90 12.43
C LEU A 118 37.38 -36.87 12.34
N ALA A 119 37.99 -35.69 12.42
CA ALA A 119 39.44 -35.55 12.40
C ALA A 119 40.08 -36.19 13.65
N ALA A 120 39.48 -36.02 14.82
CA ALA A 120 39.95 -36.63 16.06
C ALA A 120 39.82 -38.17 16.05
N GLU A 121 38.71 -38.71 15.52
CA GLU A 121 38.54 -40.15 15.35
C GLU A 121 39.55 -40.75 14.37
N ARG A 122 39.78 -40.09 13.23
CA ARG A 122 40.80 -40.52 12.26
C ARG A 122 42.20 -40.52 12.88
N ALA A 123 42.55 -39.50 13.67
CA ALA A 123 43.83 -39.44 14.35
C ALA A 123 44.02 -40.59 15.36
N LYS A 124 42.98 -40.93 16.14
CA LYS A 124 42.99 -42.10 17.05
C LYS A 124 43.15 -43.41 16.29
N ALA A 125 42.44 -43.59 15.17
CA ALA A 125 42.53 -44.79 14.36
C ALA A 125 43.95 -44.99 13.81
N VAL A 126 44.56 -43.95 13.24
CA VAL A 126 45.94 -43.97 12.70
C VAL A 126 46.96 -44.25 13.81
N GLY A 127 46.79 -43.64 14.99
CA GLY A 127 47.65 -43.93 16.15
C GLY A 127 47.59 -45.39 16.61
N SER A 128 46.39 -46.01 16.58
CA SER A 128 46.21 -47.42 16.98
C SER A 128 46.88 -48.43 16.03
N VAL A 129 46.91 -48.11 14.73
CA VAL A 129 47.56 -48.94 13.70
C VAL A 129 49.08 -48.92 13.89
N ARG A 130 49.66 -47.75 14.15
CA ARG A 130 51.11 -47.59 14.36
C ARG A 130 51.64 -48.35 15.58
N VAL A 131 50.83 -48.49 16.63
CA VAL A 131 51.20 -49.23 17.84
C VAL A 131 51.19 -50.74 17.61
N ARG A 132 50.31 -51.26 16.75
CA ARG A 132 50.27 -52.70 16.41
C ARG A 132 51.50 -53.16 15.60
N ASP A 133 51.95 -52.35 14.64
CA ASP A 133 53.12 -52.71 13.82
C ASP A 133 54.44 -52.68 14.60
N THR A 134 54.51 -51.90 15.69
CA THR A 134 55.71 -51.82 16.54
C THR A 134 55.83 -52.98 17.55
N ILE A 135 54.75 -53.73 17.80
CA ILE A 135 54.71 -54.82 18.81
C ILE A 135 54.90 -56.22 18.17
N LEU A 136 54.82 -56.34 16.84
CA LEU A 136 54.92 -57.62 16.11
C LEU A 136 56.16 -57.76 15.20
N GLY A 137 57.11 -56.81 15.26
CA GLY A 137 58.44 -56.92 14.64
C GLY A 137 59.52 -57.12 15.68
#